data_AF-A0A426K546-F1
#
_entry.id   AF-A0A426K546-F1
#
_cell.length_a   1.000
_cell.length_b   1.000
_cell.length_c   1.000
_cell.angle_alpha   90.00
_cell.angle_beta   90.00
_cell.angle_gamma   90.00
#
_symmetry.space_group_name_H-M   'P 1'
#
loop_
_entity.id
_entity.type
_entity.pdbx_description
1 polymer ?
#
loop_
_entity_poly.entity_id
_entity_poly.type
_entity_poly.pdbx_seq_one_letter_code
_entity_poly.pdbx_strand_id
1 'polypeptide(L)'
;MVQSRFALQSLTDDDKREVLGWVCGHARRFVLVEFDVPPVADVWDPYWFHDCAARLERGLREYGQERDLVGLGFILPVVLGRFSTTPPVNHELAISRWRQLCVQAGFREVRAVRVVDHWWRPAYLVRAWGQGCGTGSGRGASER
;
A
#
# COMPACT_ATOMS: atom_id res chain seq x y z
N MET A 1 13.75 12.83 1.78
CA MET A 1 12.31 12.53 1.59
C MET A 1 12.24 11.16 0.96
N VAL A 2 11.33 10.31 1.40
CA VAL A 2 11.11 8.98 0.80
C VAL A 2 9.74 8.96 0.15
N GLN A 3 9.63 8.29 -1.00
CA GLN A 3 8.36 8.12 -1.71
C GLN A 3 8.19 6.68 -2.18
N SER A 4 6.95 6.19 -2.15
CA SER A 4 6.59 4.87 -2.66
C SER A 4 5.20 4.92 -3.31
N ARG A 5 5.01 4.16 -4.40
CA ARG A 5 3.74 4.09 -5.14
C ARG A 5 3.44 2.63 -5.47
N PHE A 6 2.35 2.12 -4.90
CA PHE A 6 1.82 0.76 -5.12
C PHE A 6 2.86 -0.36 -4.94
N ALA A 7 3.88 -0.11 -4.12
CA ALA A 7 4.98 -1.04 -3.93
C ALA A 7 4.96 -1.66 -2.54
N LEU A 8 4.50 -0.95 -1.50
CA LEU A 8 4.51 -1.51 -0.15
C LEU A 8 3.40 -2.54 0.07
N GLN A 9 2.44 -2.66 -0.85
CA GLN A 9 1.47 -3.75 -0.87
C GLN A 9 2.12 -5.14 -1.07
N SER A 10 3.36 -5.25 -1.58
CA SER A 10 4.02 -6.56 -1.69
C SER A 10 4.63 -7.05 -0.37
N LEU A 11 4.62 -6.22 0.67
CA LEU A 11 5.20 -6.53 1.98
C LEU A 11 4.15 -7.10 2.92
N THR A 12 4.51 -8.02 3.81
CA THR A 12 3.59 -8.45 4.88
C THR A 12 3.29 -7.31 5.86
N ASP A 13 2.34 -7.49 6.78
CA ASP A 13 2.03 -6.47 7.80
C ASP A 13 3.21 -6.19 8.74
N ASP A 14 4.03 -7.20 9.02
CA ASP A 14 5.26 -7.08 9.83
C ASP A 14 6.36 -6.34 9.05
N ASP A 15 6.61 -6.72 7.80
CA ASP A 15 7.60 -6.06 6.95
C ASP A 15 7.23 -4.58 6.71
N LYS A 16 5.95 -4.26 6.54
CA LYS A 16 5.47 -2.87 6.47
C LYS A 16 5.84 -2.09 7.73
N ARG A 17 5.68 -2.68 8.92
CA ARG A 17 6.02 -2.02 10.20
C ARG A 17 7.52 -1.74 10.28
N GLU A 18 8.34 -2.72 9.93
CA GLU A 18 9.80 -2.58 9.93
C GLU A 18 10.25 -1.47 8.97
N VAL A 19 9.81 -1.55 7.71
CA VAL A 19 10.15 -0.56 6.67
C VAL A 19 9.70 0.84 7.09
N LEU A 20 8.47 1.00 7.59
CA LEU A 20 7.98 2.32 8.01
C LEU A 20 8.76 2.88 9.21
N GLY A 21 9.14 2.02 10.16
CA GLY A 21 10.02 2.40 11.28
C GLY A 21 11.38 2.89 10.79
N TRP A 22 11.99 2.16 9.85
CA TRP A 22 13.22 2.58 9.20
C TRP A 22 13.04 3.92 8.47
N VAL A 23 11.99 4.10 7.66
CA VAL A 23 11.74 5.37 6.96
C VAL A 23 11.58 6.52 7.95
N CYS A 24 10.86 6.32 9.05
CA CYS A 24 10.67 7.36 10.07
C CYS A 24 12.01 7.78 10.71
N GLY A 25 12.93 6.84 10.93
CA GLY A 25 14.28 7.13 11.44
C GLY A 25 15.16 7.94 10.47
N HIS A 26 14.91 7.82 9.15
CA HIS A 26 15.80 8.36 8.12
C HIS A 26 15.21 9.52 7.30
N ALA A 27 13.91 9.80 7.42
CA ALA A 27 13.25 10.82 6.62
C ALA A 27 12.25 11.67 7.42
N ARG A 28 12.37 13.00 7.26
CA ARG A 28 11.38 13.96 7.79
C ARG A 28 10.02 13.92 7.10
N ARG A 29 9.99 13.41 5.87
CA ARG A 29 8.80 13.38 5.00
C ARG A 29 8.73 12.05 4.26
N PHE A 30 7.59 11.40 4.35
CA PHE A 30 7.25 10.18 3.62
C PHE A 30 5.96 10.40 2.82
N VAL A 31 5.96 9.93 1.58
CA VAL A 31 4.83 10.01 0.66
C VAL A 31 4.52 8.62 0.12
N LEU A 32 3.29 8.19 0.25
CA LEU A 32 2.82 6.87 -0.17
C LEU A 32 1.59 7.02 -1.06
N VAL A 33 1.56 6.31 -2.18
CA VAL A 33 0.36 6.16 -3.00
C VAL A 33 -0.07 4.70 -2.95
N GLU A 34 -1.26 4.44 -2.42
CA GLU A 34 -1.84 3.09 -2.29
C GLU A 34 -3.33 3.11 -2.58
N PHE A 35 -3.87 1.93 -2.88
CA PHE A 35 -5.31 1.70 -3.01
C PHE A 35 -5.99 1.61 -1.64
N ASP A 36 -7.20 2.13 -1.53
CA ASP A 36 -8.04 1.95 -0.34
C ASP A 36 -8.80 0.62 -0.42
N VAL A 37 -8.20 -0.43 0.15
CA VAL A 37 -8.73 -1.79 0.11
C VAL A 37 -9.20 -2.20 1.51
N PRO A 38 -10.51 -2.12 1.81
CA PRO A 38 -11.05 -2.62 3.06
C PRO A 38 -10.74 -4.11 3.26
N PRO A 39 -10.56 -4.57 4.51
CA PRO A 39 -10.39 -5.98 4.80
C PRO A 39 -11.60 -6.77 4.30
N VAL A 40 -11.34 -7.97 3.77
CA VAL A 40 -12.35 -8.87 3.25
C VAL A 40 -12.45 -10.04 4.20
N ALA A 41 -13.58 -10.16 4.90
CA ALA A 41 -13.80 -11.25 5.84
C ALA A 41 -14.07 -12.58 5.12
N ASP A 42 -14.84 -12.53 4.04
CA ASP A 42 -15.15 -13.67 3.19
C ASP A 42 -15.21 -13.23 1.74
N VAL A 43 -14.42 -13.87 0.87
CA VAL A 43 -14.39 -13.59 -0.57
C VAL A 43 -15.59 -14.19 -1.31
N TRP A 44 -16.35 -15.07 -0.65
CA TRP A 44 -17.59 -15.65 -1.15
C TRP A 44 -18.84 -14.90 -0.69
N ASP A 45 -18.69 -13.85 0.13
CA ASP A 45 -19.79 -12.92 0.40
C ASP A 45 -20.36 -12.40 -0.94
N PRO A 46 -21.67 -12.56 -1.21
CA PRO A 46 -22.24 -12.23 -2.52
C PRO A 46 -22.05 -10.75 -2.89
N TYR A 47 -22.17 -9.84 -1.92
CA TYR A 47 -22.03 -8.41 -2.18
C TYR A 47 -20.59 -8.08 -2.59
N TRP A 48 -19.61 -8.58 -1.84
CA TRP A 48 -18.20 -8.40 -2.17
C TRP A 48 -17.84 -9.05 -3.51
N PHE A 49 -18.33 -10.27 -3.76
CA PHE A 49 -18.04 -11.00 -4.99
C PHE A 49 -18.56 -10.25 -6.23
N HIS A 50 -19.82 -9.82 -6.21
CA HIS A 50 -20.41 -9.03 -7.29
C HIS A 50 -19.69 -7.70 -7.51
N ASP A 51 -19.35 -7.00 -6.44
CA ASP A 51 -18.58 -5.75 -6.47
C ASP A 51 -17.16 -5.97 -7.05
N CYS A 52 -16.51 -7.08 -6.72
CA CYS A 52 -15.22 -7.48 -7.27
C CYS A 52 -15.31 -7.79 -8.77
N ALA A 53 -16.28 -8.60 -9.18
CA ALA A 53 -16.50 -8.94 -10.58
C ALA A 53 -16.81 -7.71 -11.45
N ALA A 54 -17.68 -6.81 -10.97
CA ALA A 54 -18.03 -5.58 -11.67
C ALA A 54 -16.81 -4.66 -11.86
N ARG A 55 -15.91 -4.58 -10.88
CA ARG A 55 -14.65 -3.85 -11.03
C ARG A 55 -13.71 -4.47 -12.04
N LEU A 56 -13.54 -5.78 -11.98
CA LEU A 56 -12.69 -6.52 -12.91
C LEU A 56 -13.16 -6.28 -14.35
N GLU A 57 -14.46 -6.37 -14.59
CA GLU A 57 -15.07 -6.10 -15.90
C GLU A 57 -14.80 -4.66 -16.36
N ARG A 58 -14.97 -3.66 -15.48
CA ARG A 58 -14.62 -2.26 -15.80
C ARG A 58 -13.13 -2.11 -16.13
N GLY A 59 -12.24 -2.68 -15.32
CA GLY A 59 -10.80 -2.61 -15.51
C GLY A 59 -10.35 -3.21 -16.83
N LEU A 60 -10.85 -4.41 -17.18
CA LEU A 60 -10.52 -5.06 -18.45
C LEU A 60 -10.94 -4.23 -19.67
N ARG A 61 -12.03 -3.47 -19.58
CA ARG A 61 -12.47 -2.59 -20.68
C ARG A 61 -11.52 -1.42 -20.94
N GLU A 62 -10.74 -0.99 -19.95
CA GLU A 62 -9.80 0.15 -20.11
C GLU A 62 -8.62 -0.18 -21.05
N TYR A 63 -8.26 -1.46 -21.20
CA TYR A 63 -7.07 -1.88 -21.94
C TYR A 63 -7.30 -2.10 -23.45
N GLY A 64 -8.53 -1.94 -23.95
CA GLY A 64 -8.82 -1.98 -25.39
C GLY A 64 -8.25 -3.23 -26.09
N GLN A 65 -7.32 -3.02 -27.04
CA GLN A 65 -6.67 -4.10 -27.81
C GLN A 65 -5.68 -4.93 -26.98
N GLU A 66 -5.16 -4.37 -25.88
CA GLU A 66 -4.23 -5.07 -24.97
C GLU A 66 -4.95 -5.85 -23.87
N ARG A 67 -6.29 -5.82 -23.85
CA ARG A 67 -7.12 -6.45 -22.81
C ARG A 67 -6.72 -7.89 -22.53
N ASP A 68 -6.52 -8.70 -23.55
CA ASP A 68 -6.27 -10.12 -23.35
C ASP A 68 -4.85 -10.35 -22.80
N LEU A 69 -3.86 -9.56 -23.24
CA LEU A 69 -2.49 -9.60 -22.73
C LEU A 69 -2.44 -9.16 -21.25
N VAL A 70 -3.01 -7.99 -20.92
CA VAL A 70 -3.00 -7.45 -19.56
C VAL A 70 -3.92 -8.25 -18.64
N GLY A 71 -5.05 -8.71 -19.17
CA GLY A 71 -6.03 -9.53 -18.46
C GLY A 71 -5.43 -10.85 -18.01
N LEU A 72 -4.87 -11.63 -18.94
CA LEU A 72 -4.29 -12.94 -18.64
C LEU A 72 -2.95 -12.84 -17.89
N GLY A 73 -2.11 -11.87 -18.25
CA GLY A 73 -0.75 -11.75 -17.73
C GLY A 73 -0.65 -11.06 -16.36
N PHE A 74 -1.64 -10.26 -15.97
CA PHE A 74 -1.55 -9.45 -14.76
C PHE A 74 -2.84 -9.43 -13.94
N ILE A 75 -3.96 -9.00 -14.53
CA ILE A 75 -5.19 -8.73 -13.75
C ILE A 75 -5.79 -10.01 -13.18
N LEU A 76 -5.99 -11.04 -14.02
CA LEU A 76 -6.60 -12.30 -13.59
C LEU A 76 -5.75 -13.00 -12.52
N PRO A 77 -4.41 -13.14 -12.66
CA PRO A 77 -3.58 -13.69 -11.59
C PRO A 77 -3.74 -12.97 -10.24
N VAL A 78 -3.76 -11.63 -10.24
CA VAL A 78 -3.91 -10.84 -9.00
C VAL A 78 -5.28 -11.04 -8.37
N VAL A 79 -6.35 -11.02 -9.17
CA VAL A 79 -7.73 -11.17 -8.65
C VAL A 79 -8.00 -12.61 -8.23
N LEU A 80 -7.63 -13.61 -9.03
CA LEU A 80 -7.81 -15.02 -8.73
C LEU A 80 -6.99 -15.46 -7.51
N GLY A 81 -5.84 -14.81 -7.26
CA GLY A 81 -5.04 -15.03 -6.05
C GLY A 81 -5.84 -14.82 -4.76
N ARG A 82 -6.86 -13.95 -4.75
CA ARG A 82 -7.74 -13.75 -3.57
C ARG A 82 -8.65 -14.94 -3.26
N PHE A 83 -8.90 -15.80 -4.24
CA PHE A 83 -9.72 -17.00 -4.09
C PHE A 83 -8.86 -18.25 -3.87
N SER A 84 -7.53 -18.11 -3.85
CA SER A 84 -6.60 -19.21 -3.65
C SER A 84 -6.43 -19.54 -2.16
N THR A 85 -6.03 -20.78 -1.89
CA THR A 85 -5.53 -21.20 -0.56
C THR A 85 -4.05 -20.88 -0.36
N THR A 86 -3.36 -20.39 -1.40
CA THR A 86 -1.97 -19.95 -1.30
C THR A 86 -1.86 -18.55 -0.69
N PRO A 87 -0.76 -18.22 0.00
CA PRO A 87 -0.54 -16.87 0.51
C PRO A 87 -0.62 -15.82 -0.61
N PRO A 88 -1.30 -14.69 -0.39
CA PRO A 88 -1.41 -13.67 -1.41
C PRO A 88 -0.05 -13.01 -1.64
N VAL A 89 0.24 -12.66 -2.90
CA VAL A 89 1.42 -11.89 -3.28
C VAL A 89 1.27 -10.38 -3.00
N ASN A 90 0.02 -9.94 -2.80
CA ASN A 90 -0.34 -8.57 -2.44
C ASN A 90 -1.08 -8.56 -1.10
N HIS A 91 -0.51 -7.85 -0.14
CA HIS A 91 -1.04 -7.58 1.18
C HIS A 91 -1.58 -6.14 1.21
N GLU A 92 -2.66 -5.90 0.48
CA GLU A 92 -3.30 -4.59 0.42
C GLU A 92 -4.01 -4.24 1.74
N LEU A 93 -4.12 -2.95 2.04
CA LEU A 93 -4.72 -2.45 3.27
C LEU A 93 -5.63 -1.26 3.01
N ALA A 94 -6.57 -1.03 3.92
CA ALA A 94 -7.33 0.21 3.96
C ALA A 94 -6.40 1.39 4.25
N ILE A 95 -6.73 2.57 3.71
CA ILE A 95 -5.94 3.78 3.96
C ILE A 95 -5.96 4.17 5.44
N SER A 96 -7.03 3.87 6.16
CA SER A 96 -7.08 4.01 7.62
C SER A 96 -5.99 3.20 8.32
N ARG A 97 -5.73 1.97 7.86
CA ARG A 97 -4.68 1.10 8.41
C ARG A 97 -3.28 1.59 8.04
N TRP A 98 -3.06 2.05 6.81
CA TRP A 98 -1.80 2.70 6.41
C TRP A 98 -1.48 3.91 7.29
N ARG A 99 -2.48 4.74 7.60
CA ARG A 99 -2.31 5.90 8.51
C ARG A 99 -1.91 5.45 9.91
N GLN A 100 -2.56 4.41 10.44
CA GLN A 100 -2.20 3.84 11.75
C GLN A 100 -0.76 3.34 11.77
N LEU A 101 -0.32 2.60 10.75
CA LEU A 101 1.06 2.11 10.65
C LEU A 101 2.07 3.26 10.62
N CYS A 102 1.79 4.35 9.92
CA CYS A 102 2.65 5.54 9.92
C CYS A 102 2.75 6.17 11.32
N VAL A 103 1.62 6.30 12.03
CA VAL A 103 1.62 6.82 13.41
C VAL A 103 2.39 5.89 14.34
N GLN A 104 2.18 4.58 14.24
CA GLN A 104 2.90 3.56 15.02
C GLN A 104 4.41 3.58 14.75
N ALA A 105 4.83 3.90 13.52
CA ALA A 105 6.23 4.06 13.15
C ALA A 105 6.88 5.34 13.70
N GLY A 106 6.10 6.29 14.22
CA GLY A 106 6.60 7.53 14.83
C GLY A 106 6.38 8.81 14.02
N PHE A 107 5.68 8.75 12.87
CA PHE A 107 5.26 9.97 12.19
C PHE A 107 4.20 10.71 13.02
N ARG A 108 4.37 12.03 13.18
CA ARG A 108 3.52 12.85 14.05
C ARG A 108 2.28 13.39 13.35
N GLU A 109 2.39 13.66 12.06
CA GLU A 109 1.29 14.15 11.25
C GLU A 109 1.12 13.23 10.04
N VAL A 110 -0.10 12.72 9.84
CA VAL A 110 -0.42 11.85 8.71
C VAL A 110 -1.74 12.28 8.07
N ARG A 111 -1.66 12.69 6.80
CA ARG A 111 -2.82 13.11 6.00
C ARG A 111 -2.99 12.18 4.82
N ALA A 112 -4.23 11.84 4.49
CA ALA A 112 -4.56 11.08 3.29
C ALA A 112 -5.54 11.90 2.44
N VAL A 113 -5.29 11.96 1.14
CA VAL A 113 -6.21 12.58 0.17
C VAL A 113 -6.43 11.64 -0.99
N ARG A 114 -7.68 11.51 -1.44
CA ARG A 114 -8.01 10.72 -2.62
C ARG A 114 -7.45 11.42 -3.86
N VAL A 115 -6.79 10.68 -4.73
CA VAL A 115 -6.13 11.25 -5.93
C VAL A 115 -6.70 10.74 -7.23
N VAL A 116 -7.21 9.51 -7.28
CA VAL A 116 -7.86 8.97 -8.48
C VAL A 116 -8.89 7.89 -8.13
N ASP A 117 -9.97 7.87 -8.92
CA ASP A 117 -11.04 6.87 -8.87
C ASP A 117 -10.68 5.69 -9.75
N HIS A 118 -9.61 4.99 -9.37
CA HIS A 118 -9.11 3.86 -10.15
C HIS A 118 -10.11 2.69 -10.13
N TRP A 119 -10.21 1.97 -11.25
CA TRP A 119 -11.20 0.90 -11.44
C TRP A 119 -11.16 -0.17 -10.35
N TRP A 120 -9.97 -0.45 -9.81
CA TRP A 120 -9.75 -1.43 -8.77
C TRP A 120 -10.24 -0.97 -7.39
N ARG A 121 -9.75 0.16 -6.91
CA ARG A 121 -10.19 0.84 -5.69
C ARG A 121 -9.70 2.27 -5.78
N PRO A 122 -10.34 3.22 -5.09
CA PRO A 122 -9.84 4.58 -5.03
C PRO A 122 -8.38 4.60 -4.56
N ALA A 123 -7.52 5.33 -5.26
CA ALA A 123 -6.15 5.52 -4.84
C ALA A 123 -6.03 6.81 -4.02
N TYR A 124 -5.19 6.75 -2.98
CA TYR A 124 -4.94 7.87 -2.09
C TYR A 124 -3.46 8.20 -2.03
N LEU A 125 -3.18 9.48 -1.85
CA LEU A 125 -1.89 10.00 -1.45
C LEU A 125 -1.87 10.16 0.06
N VAL A 126 -1.08 9.33 0.74
CA VAL A 126 -0.77 9.44 2.16
C VAL A 126 0.53 10.22 2.32
N ARG A 127 0.49 11.30 3.07
CA ARG A 127 1.65 12.12 3.42
C ARG A 127 1.86 12.05 4.91
N ALA A 128 3.09 11.72 5.32
CA ALA A 128 3.48 11.60 6.70
C ALA A 128 4.71 12.48 6.99
N TRP A 129 4.69 13.17 8.14
CA TRP A 129 5.75 14.07 8.60
C TRP A 129 6.25 13.66 9.98
N GLY A 130 7.56 13.67 10.15
CA GLY A 130 8.25 13.32 11.39
C GLY A 130 9.45 14.22 11.65
N GLN A 131 9.93 14.22 12.90
CA GLN A 131 11.21 14.83 13.23
C GLN A 131 12.30 13.84 12.83
N GLY A 132 12.78 13.93 11.59
CA GLY A 132 13.89 13.11 11.13
C GLY A 132 15.07 13.27 12.09
N CYS A 133 15.65 12.14 12.51
CA CYS A 133 16.81 12.12 13.40
C CYS A 133 17.91 12.99 12.80
N GLY A 134 18.19 14.10 13.47
CA GLY A 134 19.21 15.05 13.09
C GLY A 134 19.79 15.68 14.33
N THR A 135 20.35 14.85 15.22
CA THR A 135 21.53 15.14 16.06
C THR A 135 22.06 13.83 16.67
N GLY A 136 22.64 12.97 15.83
CA GLY A 136 23.65 12.02 16.28
C GLY A 136 24.97 12.75 16.39
N SER A 137 25.16 13.46 17.50
CA SER A 137 26.44 14.00 17.96
C SER A 137 27.54 12.96 17.77
N GLY A 138 28.61 13.31 17.06
CA GLY A 138 29.82 12.51 16.98
C GLY A 138 30.30 12.16 18.40
N ARG A 139 30.47 10.86 18.66
CA ARG A 139 31.43 10.44 19.68
C ARG A 139 32.78 10.43 18.98
N GLY A 140 33.55 11.45 19.29
CA GLY A 140 34.93 11.57 18.87
C GLY A 140 35.76 10.38 19.34
N ALA A 141 36.84 10.20 18.61
CA ALA A 141 37.99 9.44 19.05
C ALA A 141 38.34 9.74 20.51
N SER A 142 38.65 8.68 21.26
CA SER A 142 39.75 8.73 22.21
C SER A 142 40.43 7.38 22.17
N GLU A 143 41.58 7.38 21.50
CA GLU A 143 42.72 6.58 21.93
C GLU A 143 42.94 6.83 23.42
N ARG A 144 43.04 5.75 24.18
CA ARG A 144 44.05 5.53 25.23
C ARG A 144 43.92 4.11 25.75
#